data_AF-A0A7T8KGN9-F1
#
_entry.id   AF-A0A7T8KGN9-F1
#
_cell.length_a   1.000
_cell.length_b   1.000
_cell.length_c   1.000
_cell.angle_alpha   90.00
_cell.angle_beta   90.00
_cell.angle_gamma   90.00
#
_symmetry.space_group_name_H-M   'P 1'
#
loop_
_entity.id
_entity.type
_entity.pdbx_description
1 polymer ?
#
loop_
_entity_poly.entity_id
_entity_poly.type
_entity_poly.pdbx_seq_one_letter_code
_entity_poly.pdbx_strand_id
1 'polypeptide(L)' 'GLVDTGCSQTIVRAGARKGWLVPSDKRIATMDGSLIECLGEVDVRLTVRDRTHSVRAI' A
#
# COMPACT_ATOMS: atom_id res chain seq x y z
N GLY A 1 11.46 3.97 -1.49
CA GLY A 1 10.51 2.86 -1.31
C GLY A 1 11.24 1.55 -1.47
N LEU A 2 10.69 0.46 -0.93
CA LEU A 2 11.16 -0.90 -1.21
C LEU A 2 10.42 -1.43 -2.44
N VAL A 3 11.12 -2.15 -3.32
CA VAL A 3 10.50 -2.93 -4.40
C VAL A 3 10.63 -4.39 -4.02
N ASP A 4 9.48 -5.04 -3.82
CA ASP A 4 9.40 -6.46 -3.48
C ASP A 4 8.54 -7.17 -4.52
N THR A 5 9.15 -8.04 -5.32
CA THR A 5 8.47 -8.80 -6.38
C THR A 5 7.71 -10.02 -5.85
N GLY A 6 7.91 -10.37 -4.57
CA GLY A 6 7.14 -11.41 -3.88
C GLY A 6 5.78 -10.91 -3.38
N CYS A 7 5.57 -9.59 -3.34
CA CYS A 7 4.29 -9.01 -2.94
C CYS A 7 3.33 -8.88 -4.13
N SER A 8 2.08 -9.31 -3.94
CA SER A 8 1.02 -9.10 -4.93
C SER A 8 0.38 -7.70 -4.86
N GLN A 9 0.64 -6.95 -3.78
CA GLN A 9 0.06 -5.64 -3.51
C GLN A 9 1.12 -4.68 -2.97
N THR A 10 0.97 -3.40 -3.31
CA THR A 10 1.82 -2.34 -2.76
C THR A 10 1.27 -1.90 -1.41
N ILE A 11 2.11 -1.90 -0.38
CA ILE A 11 1.73 -1.48 0.97
C ILE A 11 2.36 -0.11 1.27
N VAL A 12 1.57 0.83 1.80
CA VAL A 12 2.04 2.14 2.26
C VAL A 12 1.75 2.33 3.74
N ARG A 13 2.64 3.04 4.44
CA ARG A 13 2.41 3.37 5.85
C ARG A 13 1.24 4.36 5.95
N ALA A 14 0.34 4.12 6.90
CA ALA A 14 -0.79 4.99 7.21
C ALA A 14 -0.44 6.49 7.37
N GLY A 15 0.75 6.80 7.90
CA GLY A 15 1.24 8.16 8.08
C GLY A 15 1.83 8.83 6.84
N ALA A 16 1.87 8.15 5.69
CA ALA A 16 2.53 8.66 4.48
C ALA A 16 1.86 9.93 3.93
N ARG A 17 0.55 10.12 4.15
CA ARG A 17 -0.15 11.39 3.87
C ARG A 17 -1.50 11.46 4.61
N LYS A 18 -1.85 12.63 5.17
CA LYS A 18 -3.17 12.88 5.74
C LYS A 18 -4.24 12.90 4.64
N GLY A 19 -5.35 12.18 4.84
CA GLY A 19 -6.58 12.32 4.06
C GLY A 19 -6.70 11.43 2.81
N TRP A 20 -6.03 10.27 2.78
CA TRP A 20 -6.04 9.36 1.62
C TRP A 20 -6.97 8.16 1.75
N LEU A 21 -7.58 7.95 2.92
CA LEU A 21 -8.21 6.67 3.23
C LEU A 21 -9.60 6.55 2.62
N VAL A 22 -9.76 5.65 1.65
CA VAL A 22 -11.02 4.92 1.49
C VAL A 22 -10.99 3.80 2.53
N PRO A 23 -11.87 3.77 3.55
CA PRO A 23 -11.81 2.77 4.61
C PRO A 23 -11.81 1.34 4.05
N SER A 24 -11.03 0.47 4.67
CA SER A 24 -10.96 -0.95 4.34
C SER A 24 -11.14 -1.78 5.60
N ASP A 25 -11.80 -2.92 5.47
CA ASP A 25 -11.96 -3.96 6.48
C ASP A 25 -10.96 -5.12 6.29
N LYS A 26 -10.03 -4.98 5.35
CA LYS A 26 -9.05 -6.00 5.00
C LYS A 26 -8.03 -6.21 6.12
N ARG A 27 -7.62 -7.47 6.28
CA ARG A 27 -6.52 -7.86 7.16
C ARG A 27 -5.53 -8.69 6.35
N ILE A 28 -4.24 -8.36 6.47
CA ILE A 28 -3.16 -9.06 5.77
C ILE A 28 -2.49 -10.02 6.75
N ALA A 29 -2.38 -11.29 6.36
CA ALA A 29 -1.61 -12.27 7.10
C ALA A 29 -0.11 -12.07 6.86
N THR A 30 0.66 -12.06 7.94
CA THR A 30 2.13 -12.00 7.91
C THR A 30 2.73 -13.41 8.00
N MET A 31 4.04 -13.52 7.75
CA MET A 31 4.75 -14.81 7.80
C MET A 31 4.76 -15.44 9.20
N ASP A 32 4.66 -14.64 10.27
CA ASP A 32 4.59 -15.13 11.64
C ASP A 32 3.16 -15.48 12.10
N GLY A 33 2.18 -15.40 11.18
CA GLY A 33 0.77 -15.69 11.45
C GLY A 33 0.01 -14.56 12.14
N SER A 34 0.64 -13.42 12.42
CA SER A 34 -0.07 -12.23 12.88
C SER A 34 -0.88 -11.56 11.75
N LEU A 35 -1.76 -10.63 12.13
CA LEU A 35 -2.61 -9.91 11.19
C LEU A 35 -2.31 -8.41 11.25
N ILE A 36 -2.09 -7.81 10.08
CA ILE A 36 -2.00 -6.36 9.92
C ILE A 36 -3.36 -5.85 9.44
N GLU A 37 -3.90 -4.84 10.12
CA GLU A 37 -5.12 -4.14 9.72
C GLU A 37 -4.82 -3.13 8.60
N CYS A 38 -5.56 -3.22 7.49
CA CYS A 38 -5.51 -2.22 6.44
C CYS A 38 -6.40 -1.05 6.82
N LEU A 39 -5.82 0.15 6.96
CA LEU A 39 -6.62 1.34 7.30
C LEU A 39 -7.40 1.89 6.10
N GLY A 40 -7.03 1.51 4.88
CA GLY A 40 -7.74 1.91 3.69
C GLY A 40 -7.04 1.51 2.39
N GLU A 41 -7.60 1.94 1.28
CA GLU A 41 -6.97 1.87 -0.03
C GLU A 41 -6.68 3.28 -0.55
N VAL A 42 -5.59 3.42 -1.29
CA VAL A 42 -5.13 4.71 -1.80
C VAL A 42 -4.59 4.57 -3.23
N ASP A 43 -4.79 5.60 -4.06
CA ASP A 43 -4.10 5.70 -5.36
C ASP A 43 -2.78 6.48 -5.19
N VAL A 44 -1.67 5.80 -5.44
CA VAL A 44 -0.32 6.36 -5.34
C VAL A 44 0.22 6.67 -6.73
N ARG A 45 0.83 7.84 -6.90
CA ARG A 45 1.61 8.17 -8.10
C ARG A 45 3.06 7.79 -7.88
N LEU A 46 3.57 6.87 -8.69
CA LEU A 46 4.96 6.45 -8.70
C LEU A 46 5.64 7.03 -9.94
N THR A 47 6.73 7.74 -9.76
CA THR A 47 7.58 8.19 -10.87
C THR A 47 8.71 7.19 -11.05
N VAL A 48 8.71 6.52 -12.20
CA VAL A 48 9.77 5.59 -12.61
C VAL A 48 10.51 6.24 -13.75
N ARG A 49 11.77 6.61 -13.50
CA ARG A 49 12.58 7.45 -14.40
C ARG A 49 11.87 8.78 -14.68
N ASP A 50 11.40 8.99 -15.89
CA ASP A 50 10.73 10.18 -16.40
C ASP A 50 9.21 10.01 -16.57
N ARG A 51 8.66 8.84 -16.21
CA ARG A 51 7.23 8.52 -16.38
C ARG A 51 6.55 8.38 -15.03
N THR A 52 5.34 8.93 -14.93
CA THR A 52 4.50 8.81 -13.73
C THR A 52 3.36 7.83 -13.97
N HIS A 53 3.20 6.88 -13.05
CA HIS A 53 2.19 5.83 -13.08
C HIS A 53 1.32 5.92 -11.84
N SER A 54 0.02 5.68 -11.98
CA SER A 54 -0.89 5.55 -10.83
C SER A 54 -1.05 4.07 -10.49
N VAL A 55 -0.87 3.71 -9.23
CA VAL A 55 -0.99 2.34 -8.72
C VAL A 55 -1.83 2.35 -7.46
N ARG A 56 -2.72 1.37 -7.33
CA ARG A 56 -3.52 1.18 -6.12
C ARG A 56 -2.67 0.51 -5.04
N ALA A 57 -2.61 1.13 -3.88
CA ALA A 57 -1.93 0.61 -2.70
C ALA A 57 -2.90 0.44 -1.54
N ILE A 58 -2.47 -0.34 -0.56
CA ILE A 58 -3.15 -0.58 0.71
C ILE A 58 -2.31 -0.10 1.88
#